data_AF-A0A1Y2JZ85-F1
#
_entry.id   AF-A0A1Y2JZ85-F1
#
_cell.length_a   1.000
_cell.length_b   1.000
_cell.length_c   1.000
_cell.angle_alpha   90.00
_cell.angle_beta   90.00
_cell.angle_gamma   90.00
#
_symmetry.space_group_name_H-M   'P 1'
#
loop_
_entity.id
_entity.type
_entity.pdbx_description
1 polymer ?
#
loop_
_entity_poly.entity_id
_entity_poly.type
_entity_poly.pdbx_seq_one_letter_code
_entity_poly.pdbx_strand_id
1 'polypeptide(L)'
;MTLSLLIGSFGASAVLLYGVPDSPLAQPRNVLGGHLISGVVGVIVQQAIGGPLWLVAALAVSVAIMAMILTRTTHPPGGATALIAVMGSPDIEALGFLYPIVPAFTGALCLLAVALISNNFRSAKRYPTAWW
;
A
#
# COMPACT_ATOMS: atom_id res chain seq x y z
N MET A 1 23.07 1.25 1.85
CA MET A 1 21.69 0.88 1.54
C MET A 1 20.94 2.14 1.14
N THR A 2 20.55 2.29 -0.13
CA THR A 2 19.73 3.43 -0.56
C THR A 2 18.27 3.13 -0.22
N LEU A 3 17.66 3.98 0.61
CA LEU A 3 16.23 3.88 0.91
C LEU A 3 15.44 4.28 -0.34
N SER A 4 14.91 3.30 -1.07
CA SER A 4 13.95 3.55 -2.14
C SER A 4 12.61 3.93 -1.50
N LEU A 5 11.99 5.01 -1.97
CA LEU A 5 10.61 5.40 -1.63
C LEU A 5 9.60 4.96 -2.70
N LEU A 6 9.97 4.02 -3.56
CA LEU A 6 9.16 3.60 -4.70
C LEU A 6 8.99 2.08 -4.70
N ILE A 7 7.73 1.64 -4.77
CA ILE A 7 7.33 0.23 -4.98
C ILE A 7 6.30 0.14 -6.09
N GLY A 8 6.26 -0.99 -6.79
CA GLY A 8 5.39 -1.19 -7.96
C GLY A 8 3.89 -0.97 -7.69
N SER A 9 3.42 -1.22 -6.46
CA SER A 9 2.02 -0.98 -6.07
C SER A 9 1.59 0.49 -6.15
N PHE A 10 2.54 1.42 -6.16
CA PHE A 10 2.24 2.85 -6.30
C PHE A 10 1.70 3.24 -7.67
N GLY A 11 2.00 2.47 -8.73
CA GLY A 11 1.37 2.67 -10.04
C GLY A 11 -0.15 2.52 -9.98
N ALA A 12 -0.64 1.44 -9.36
CA ALA A 12 -2.07 1.21 -9.17
C ALA A 12 -2.70 2.22 -8.19
N SER A 13 -1.94 2.66 -7.18
CA SER A 13 -2.37 3.72 -6.25
C SER A 13 -2.56 5.05 -6.97
N ALA A 14 -1.66 5.40 -7.89
CA ALA A 14 -1.74 6.60 -8.72
C ALA A 14 -2.96 6.58 -9.65
N VAL A 15 -3.29 5.42 -10.25
CA VAL A 15 -4.52 5.26 -11.05
C VAL A 15 -5.77 5.59 -10.21
N LEU A 16 -5.84 5.13 -8.97
CA LEU A 16 -6.96 5.44 -8.08
C LEU A 16 -6.97 6.91 -7.65
N LEU A 17 -5.84 7.42 -7.16
CA LEU A 17 -5.73 8.77 -6.60
C LEU A 17 -5.90 9.89 -7.63
N TYR A 18 -5.48 9.67 -8.88
CA TYR A 18 -5.46 10.70 -9.90
C TYR A 18 -6.44 10.44 -11.05
N GLY A 19 -6.77 9.17 -11.32
CA GLY A 19 -7.70 8.80 -12.39
C GLY A 19 -9.15 8.71 -11.92
N VAL A 20 -9.38 8.22 -10.70
CA VAL A 20 -10.74 8.04 -10.12
C VAL A 20 -10.80 8.49 -8.64
N PRO A 21 -10.46 9.75 -8.32
CA PRO A 21 -10.33 10.24 -6.95
C PRO A 21 -11.62 10.16 -6.11
N ASP A 22 -12.78 10.14 -6.76
CA ASP A 22 -14.09 10.02 -6.10
C ASP A 22 -14.36 8.60 -5.57
N SER A 23 -13.53 7.61 -5.95
CA SER A 23 -13.65 6.24 -5.49
C SER A 23 -13.49 6.16 -3.96
N PRO A 24 -14.37 5.40 -3.25
CA PRO A 24 -14.16 5.10 -1.84
C PRO A 24 -12.78 4.49 -1.56
N LEU A 25 -12.25 3.69 -2.50
CA LEU A 25 -10.96 3.01 -2.38
C LEU A 25 -9.75 3.95 -2.54
N ALA A 26 -9.97 5.15 -3.09
CA ALA A 26 -8.96 6.19 -3.24
C ALA A 26 -8.89 7.14 -2.03
N GLN A 27 -9.78 6.96 -1.03
CA GLN A 27 -9.82 7.85 0.13
C GLN A 27 -8.62 7.63 1.09
N PRO A 28 -8.17 8.68 1.80
CA PRO A 28 -6.94 8.68 2.62
C PRO A 28 -6.78 7.46 3.53
N ARG A 29 -7.83 7.08 4.28
CA ARG A 29 -7.81 5.92 5.18
C ARG A 29 -7.45 4.63 4.46
N ASN A 30 -8.06 4.40 3.29
CA ASN A 30 -7.81 3.21 2.51
C ASN A 30 -6.39 3.22 1.96
N VAL A 31 -5.94 4.34 1.38
CA VAL A 31 -4.59 4.46 0.82
C VAL A 31 -3.52 4.22 1.88
N LEU A 32 -3.55 4.98 2.98
CA LEU A 32 -2.52 4.90 4.03
C LEU A 32 -2.62 3.60 4.82
N GLY A 33 -3.83 3.24 5.26
CA GLY A 33 -4.06 2.04 6.06
C GLY A 33 -3.81 0.77 5.27
N GLY A 34 -4.24 0.73 4.00
CA GLY A 34 -4.03 -0.41 3.12
C GLY A 34 -2.56 -0.68 2.83
N HIS A 35 -1.76 0.34 2.55
CA HIS A 35 -0.31 0.16 2.37
C HIS A 35 0.40 -0.27 3.67
N LEU A 36 0.07 0.38 4.79
CA LEU A 36 0.71 0.07 6.08
C LEU A 36 0.38 -1.35 6.55
N ILE A 37 -0.91 -1.71 6.59
CA ILE A 37 -1.36 -3.03 7.06
C ILE A 37 -0.81 -4.13 6.15
N SER A 38 -0.90 -3.95 4.84
CA SER A 38 -0.36 -4.93 3.90
C SER A 38 1.16 -5.08 4.00
N GLY A 39 1.90 -3.98 4.20
CA GLY A 39 3.33 -4.06 4.44
C GLY A 39 3.65 -4.86 5.69
N VAL A 40 2.98 -4.57 6.81
CA VAL A 40 3.18 -5.29 8.09
C VAL A 40 2.86 -6.78 7.93
N VAL A 41 1.71 -7.10 7.35
CA VAL A 41 1.31 -8.49 7.12
C VAL A 41 2.28 -9.21 6.20
N GLY A 42 2.71 -8.56 5.11
CA GLY A 42 3.66 -9.13 4.17
C GLY A 42 4.98 -9.50 4.82
N VAL A 43 5.56 -8.60 5.64
CA VAL A 43 6.79 -8.86 6.39
C VAL A 43 6.60 -9.98 7.41
N ILE A 44 5.49 -9.98 8.16
CA ILE A 44 5.20 -11.06 9.13
C ILE A 44 5.15 -12.41 8.43
N VAL A 45 4.42 -12.51 7.31
CA VAL A 45 4.28 -13.77 6.58
C VAL A 45 5.62 -14.21 5.99
N GLN A 46 6.39 -13.27 5.42
CA GLN A 46 7.73 -13.53 4.87
C GLN A 46 8.68 -14.10 5.92
N GLN A 47 8.68 -13.54 7.13
CA GLN A 47 9.60 -13.96 8.21
C GLN A 47 9.13 -15.19 8.99
N ALA A 48 7.82 -15.43 9.09
CA ALA A 48 7.26 -16.42 10.02
C ALA A 48 6.89 -17.77 9.38
N ILE A 49 6.41 -17.80 8.13
CA ILE A 49 5.80 -19.00 7.55
C ILE A 49 6.85 -19.94 6.94
N GLY A 50 7.86 -19.40 6.27
CA GLY A 50 8.81 -20.19 5.47
C GLY A 50 8.13 -20.98 4.33
N GLY A 51 8.93 -21.69 3.53
CA GLY A 51 8.41 -22.55 2.44
C GLY A 51 8.54 -21.95 1.04
N PRO A 52 7.89 -22.55 0.03
CA PRO A 52 8.08 -22.15 -1.36
C PRO A 52 7.46 -20.79 -1.63
N LEU A 53 8.11 -19.99 -2.48
CA LEU A 53 7.76 -18.59 -2.73
C LEU A 53 6.28 -18.39 -3.09
N TRP A 54 5.72 -19.26 -3.95
CA TRP A 54 4.33 -19.16 -4.39
C TRP A 54 3.33 -19.27 -3.22
N LEU A 55 3.64 -20.07 -2.20
CA LEU A 55 2.77 -20.28 -1.04
C LEU A 55 2.84 -19.08 -0.10
N VAL A 56 4.05 -18.64 0.23
CA VAL A 56 4.28 -17.48 1.10
C VAL A 56 3.66 -16.22 0.49
N ALA A 57 3.81 -16.03 -0.83
CA ALA A 57 3.19 -14.94 -1.57
C ALA A 57 1.66 -14.97 -1.51
N ALA A 58 1.05 -16.14 -1.77
CA ALA A 58 -0.40 -16.29 -1.72
C ALA A 58 -0.96 -16.05 -0.31
N LEU A 59 -0.25 -16.51 0.74
CA LEU A 59 -0.62 -16.26 2.13
C LEU A 59 -0.50 -14.79 2.50
N ALA A 60 0.60 -14.13 2.13
CA ALA A 60 0.80 -12.71 2.43
C ALA A 60 -0.32 -11.85 1.84
N VAL A 61 -0.65 -12.07 0.57
CA VAL A 61 -1.71 -11.32 -0.12
C VAL A 61 -3.09 -11.60 0.48
N SER A 62 -3.43 -12.88 0.69
CA SER A 62 -4.77 -13.24 1.22
C SER A 62 -5.00 -12.75 2.65
N VAL A 63 -3.99 -12.88 3.54
CA VAL A 63 -4.06 -12.38 4.91
C VAL A 63 -4.10 -10.85 4.92
N ALA A 64 -3.34 -10.17 4.04
CA ALA A 64 -3.37 -8.71 3.94
C ALA A 64 -4.74 -8.20 3.46
N ILE A 65 -5.34 -8.86 2.48
CA ILE A 65 -6.71 -8.54 2.02
C ILE A 65 -7.71 -8.74 3.16
N MET A 66 -7.65 -9.85 3.88
CA MET A 66 -8.51 -10.10 5.04
C MET A 66 -8.34 -9.00 6.10
N ALA A 67 -7.10 -8.66 6.45
CA ALA A 67 -6.79 -7.62 7.41
C ALA A 67 -7.38 -6.27 6.99
N MET A 68 -7.20 -5.86 5.73
CA MET A 68 -7.78 -4.62 5.20
C MET A 68 -9.32 -4.61 5.23
N ILE A 69 -9.97 -5.74 4.94
CA ILE A 69 -11.42 -5.86 5.03
C ILE A 69 -11.88 -5.66 6.48
N LEU A 70 -11.22 -6.32 7.44
CA LEU A 70 -11.55 -6.23 8.87
C LEU A 70 -11.34 -4.81 9.43
N THR A 71 -10.27 -4.13 9.01
CA THR A 71 -9.97 -2.76 9.45
C THR A 71 -10.70 -1.68 8.65
N ARG A 72 -11.46 -2.06 7.61
CA ARG A 72 -12.10 -1.14 6.66
C ARG A 72 -11.08 -0.16 6.06
N THR A 73 -9.95 -0.70 5.61
CA THR A 73 -8.89 0.04 4.93
C THR A 73 -8.60 -0.56 3.56
N THR A 74 -9.61 -1.16 2.92
CA THR A 74 -9.45 -1.85 1.63
C THR A 74 -8.92 -0.91 0.57
N HIS A 75 -7.69 -1.18 0.15
CA HIS A 75 -7.03 -0.50 -0.95
C HIS A 75 -6.37 -1.57 -1.81
N PRO A 76 -6.92 -1.88 -3.00
CA PRO A 76 -6.41 -2.97 -3.84
C PRO A 76 -4.89 -2.94 -4.09
N PRO A 77 -4.23 -1.78 -4.27
CA PRO A 77 -2.78 -1.71 -4.35
C PRO A 77 -2.03 -2.26 -3.12
N GLY A 78 -2.65 -2.25 -1.95
CA GLY A 78 -2.12 -2.87 -0.73
C GLY A 78 -1.89 -4.38 -0.92
N GLY A 79 -2.67 -5.09 -1.72
CA GLY A 79 -2.39 -6.50 -2.04
C GLY A 79 -1.02 -6.68 -2.69
N ALA A 80 -0.70 -5.81 -3.66
CA ALA A 80 0.63 -5.79 -4.29
C ALA A 80 1.73 -5.37 -3.31
N THR A 81 1.46 -4.48 -2.35
CA THR A 81 2.41 -4.12 -1.27
C THR A 81 2.76 -5.32 -0.39
N ALA A 82 1.79 -6.14 -0.01
CA ALA A 82 2.06 -7.39 0.72
C ALA A 82 2.90 -8.37 -0.13
N LEU A 83 2.58 -8.49 -1.42
CA LEU A 83 3.32 -9.34 -2.34
C LEU A 83 4.79 -8.89 -2.50
N ILE A 84 5.03 -7.59 -2.59
CA ILE A 84 6.38 -7.00 -2.73
C ILE A 84 7.21 -7.22 -1.46
N ALA A 85 6.60 -7.26 -0.27
CA ALA A 85 7.33 -7.64 0.94
C ALA A 85 7.89 -9.06 0.89
N VAL A 86 7.25 -9.96 0.12
CA VAL A 86 7.66 -11.37 -0.04
C VAL A 86 8.56 -11.58 -1.26
N MET A 87 8.22 -10.97 -2.39
CA MET A 87 8.88 -11.18 -3.69
C MET A 87 9.81 -10.02 -4.09
N GLY A 88 10.06 -9.10 -3.18
CA GLY A 88 10.91 -7.93 -3.42
C GLY A 88 12.36 -8.29 -3.70
N SER A 89 13.15 -7.29 -4.09
CA SER A 89 14.60 -7.46 -4.19
C SER A 89 15.21 -7.77 -2.81
N PRO A 90 16.46 -8.26 -2.75
CA PRO A 90 17.17 -8.44 -1.48
C PRO A 90 17.22 -7.16 -0.63
N ASP A 91 17.25 -5.98 -1.25
CA ASP A 91 17.19 -4.69 -0.55
C ASP A 91 15.83 -4.46 0.13
N ILE A 92 14.72 -4.89 -0.50
CA ILE A 92 13.38 -4.80 0.08
C ILE A 92 13.24 -5.79 1.24
N GLU A 93 13.74 -7.01 1.05
CA GLU A 93 13.74 -8.03 2.10
C GLU A 93 14.56 -7.58 3.33
N ALA A 94 15.73 -6.98 3.09
CA ALA A 94 16.62 -6.47 4.14
C ALA A 94 16.00 -5.34 4.98
N LEU A 95 14.97 -4.64 4.48
CA LEU A 95 14.26 -3.63 5.28
C LEU A 95 13.49 -4.26 6.45
N GLY A 96 13.01 -5.50 6.30
CA GLY A 96 12.14 -6.13 7.32
C GLY A 96 11.00 -5.21 7.74
N PHE A 97 10.83 -4.98 9.04
CA PHE A 97 9.79 -4.09 9.58
C PHE A 97 10.00 -2.60 9.30
N LEU A 98 11.09 -2.20 8.64
CA LEU A 98 11.16 -0.87 8.05
C LEU A 98 10.32 -0.79 6.78
N TYR A 99 10.14 -1.86 6.00
CA TYR A 99 9.37 -1.86 4.74
C TYR A 99 7.96 -1.22 4.85
N PRO A 100 7.13 -1.53 5.87
CA PRO A 100 5.80 -0.96 6.02
C PRO A 100 5.84 0.55 6.29
N ILE A 101 6.89 1.04 6.94
CA ILE A 101 7.09 2.46 7.23
C ILE A 101 7.71 3.14 6.01
N VAL A 102 8.82 2.59 5.53
CA VAL A 102 9.63 3.03 4.39
C VAL A 102 9.95 1.81 3.52
N PRO A 103 9.43 1.70 2.28
CA PRO A 103 8.75 2.72 1.49
C PRO A 103 7.22 2.85 1.68
N ALA A 104 6.53 1.83 2.20
CA ALA A 104 5.10 1.67 1.92
C ALA A 104 4.25 2.85 2.42
N PHE A 105 4.30 3.16 3.72
CA PHE A 105 3.51 4.26 4.29
C PHE A 105 4.03 5.64 3.85
N THR A 106 5.34 5.88 3.87
CA THR A 106 5.91 7.18 3.47
C THR A 106 5.65 7.51 2.01
N GLY A 107 5.76 6.53 1.11
CA GLY A 107 5.47 6.73 -0.31
C GLY A 107 3.98 6.96 -0.56
N ALA A 108 3.11 6.23 0.13
CA ALA A 108 1.67 6.46 0.10
C ALA A 108 1.29 7.86 0.61
N LEU A 109 1.97 8.37 1.64
CA LEU A 109 1.79 9.73 2.15
C LEU A 109 2.18 10.78 1.11
N CYS A 110 3.30 10.59 0.41
CA CYS A 110 3.71 11.47 -0.69
C CYS A 110 2.69 11.48 -1.83
N LEU A 111 2.19 10.31 -2.24
CA LEU A 111 1.14 10.21 -3.27
C LEU A 111 -0.14 10.93 -2.82
N LEU A 112 -0.55 10.73 -1.57
CA LEU A 112 -1.74 11.39 -1.03
C LEU A 112 -1.55 12.91 -1.00
N ALA A 113 -0.39 13.40 -0.58
CA ALA A 113 -0.09 14.84 -0.56
C ALA A 113 -0.21 15.46 -1.97
N VAL A 114 0.35 14.78 -2.98
CA VAL A 114 0.21 15.21 -4.38
C VAL A 114 -1.26 15.15 -4.82
N ALA A 115 -2.02 14.13 -4.43
CA ALA A 115 -3.44 13.99 -4.76
C ALA A 115 -4.30 15.11 -4.14
N LEU A 116 -4.00 15.51 -2.89
CA LEU A 116 -4.66 16.63 -2.24
C LEU A 116 -4.43 17.94 -3.01
N ILE A 117 -3.23 18.14 -3.55
CA ILE A 117 -2.93 19.34 -4.34
C ILE A 117 -3.63 19.25 -5.71
N SER A 118 -3.37 18.17 -6.46
CA SER A 118 -3.81 18.05 -7.85
C SER A 118 -5.32 17.98 -8.02
N ASN A 119 -6.02 17.25 -7.15
CA ASN A 119 -7.47 17.08 -7.25
C ASN A 119 -8.26 18.33 -6.80
N ASN A 120 -7.70 19.17 -5.93
CA ASN A 120 -8.35 20.40 -5.46
C ASN A 120 -7.93 21.66 -6.22
N PHE A 121 -6.83 21.63 -7.01
CA PHE A 121 -6.35 22.81 -7.72
C PHE A 121 -7.16 23.15 -8.99
N ARG A 122 -7.78 22.15 -9.64
CA ARG A 122 -8.43 22.34 -10.96
C ARG A 122 -9.91 21.97 -11.02
N SER A 123 -10.43 21.30 -10.00
CA SER A 123 -11.75 20.68 -10.07
C SER A 123 -12.75 21.43 -9.17
N ALA A 124 -13.99 21.58 -9.63
CA ALA A 124 -15.12 21.98 -8.77
C ALA A 124 -15.46 20.91 -7.71
N LYS A 125 -14.76 19.77 -7.74
CA LYS A 125 -14.87 18.65 -6.82
C LYS A 125 -13.90 18.80 -5.66
N ARG A 126 -14.34 18.39 -4.47
CA ARG A 126 -13.55 18.42 -3.22
C ARG A 126 -12.99 17.03 -2.96
N TYR A 127 -11.67 16.92 -2.84
CA TYR A 127 -11.00 15.69 -2.42
C TYR A 127 -10.22 15.92 -1.11
N PRO A 128 -10.27 15.01 -0.14
CA PRO A 128 -11.05 13.79 -0.13
C PRO A 128 -12.52 14.07 0.20
N THR A 129 -13.39 13.13 -0.17
CA THR A 129 -14.82 13.18 0.17
C THR A 129 -15.11 12.50 1.51
N ALA A 130 -14.22 11.62 1.96
CA ALA A 130 -14.26 11.00 3.28
C ALA A 130 -12.83 10.72 3.78
N TRP A 131 -12.59 10.95 5.08
CA TRP A 131 -11.32 10.59 5.72
C TRP A 131 -11.39 9.28 6.50
N TRP A 132 -12.58 8.82 6.87
CA TRP A 132 -12.82 7.70 7.77
C TRP A 132 -14.00 6.84 7.33
#